data_AF-A0A1F5V7E1-F1
#
_entry.id   AF-A0A1F5V7E1-F1
#
_cell.length_a   1.000
_cell.length_b   1.000
_cell.length_c   1.000
_cell.angle_alpha   90.00
_cell.angle_beta   90.00
_cell.angle_gamma   90.00
#
_symmetry.space_group_name_H-M   'P 1'
#
loop_
_entity.id
_entity.type
_entity.pdbx_description
1 polymer ?
#
loop_
_entity_poly.entity_id
_entity_poly.type
_entity_poly.pdbx_seq_one_letter_code
_entity_poly.pdbx_strand_id
1 'polypeptide(L)'
;MEVKADKRLFWYVKESTVMDLSNKNTLDIYVQQILTHGNISDIKQLLSNISIHEFYASFIRVRKYLPILVAKFWEHWFEYHYPTSRADSY
;
A
#
# COMPACT_ATOMS: atom_id res chain seq x y z
N MET A 1 10.92 4.41 -9.08
CA MET A 1 10.28 3.33 -9.89
C MET A 1 9.01 3.90 -10.44
N GLU A 2 8.71 3.70 -11.72
CA GLU A 2 7.60 4.38 -12.38
C GLU A 2 6.49 3.41 -12.78
N VAL A 3 5.24 3.78 -12.48
CA VAL A 3 4.05 3.02 -12.90
C VAL A 3 3.07 3.94 -13.60
N LYS A 4 2.43 3.45 -14.67
CA LYS A 4 1.35 4.19 -15.33
C LYS A 4 0.10 4.15 -14.44
N ALA A 5 -0.56 5.30 -14.30
CA ALA A 5 -1.81 5.39 -13.57
C ALA A 5 -2.91 4.60 -14.30
N ASP A 6 -3.46 3.57 -13.65
CA ASP A 6 -4.66 2.87 -14.12
C ASP A 6 -5.87 3.81 -13.96
N LYS A 7 -6.54 4.13 -15.08
CA LYS A 7 -7.70 5.01 -15.10
C LYS A 7 -8.83 4.55 -14.18
N ARG A 8 -8.99 3.25 -13.96
CA ARG A 8 -10.02 2.68 -13.08
C ARG A 8 -9.75 3.01 -11.60
N LEU A 9 -8.49 3.04 -11.19
CA LEU A 9 -8.08 3.31 -9.80
C LEU A 9 -7.78 4.80 -9.56
N PHE A 10 -7.30 5.50 -10.60
CA PHE A 10 -6.83 6.87 -10.54
C PHE A 10 -7.63 7.74 -11.52
N TRP A 11 -8.96 7.61 -11.53
CA TRP A 11 -9.85 8.29 -12.49
C TRP A 11 -9.75 9.82 -12.47
N TYR A 12 -9.27 10.38 -11.35
CA TYR A 12 -9.06 11.81 -11.14
C TYR A 12 -7.72 12.33 -11.70
N VAL A 13 -6.83 11.45 -12.15
CA VAL A 13 -5.52 11.81 -12.68
C VAL A 13 -5.59 11.92 -14.22
N LYS A 14 -4.80 12.82 -14.81
CA LYS A 14 -4.69 12.94 -16.27
C LYS A 14 -4.26 11.61 -16.89
N GLU A 15 -4.79 11.33 -18.07
CA GLU A 15 -4.42 10.13 -18.82
C GLU A 15 -2.92 10.08 -19.09
N SER A 16 -2.36 8.87 -19.07
CA SER A 16 -0.92 8.62 -19.23
C SER A 16 -0.02 9.26 -18.16
N THR A 17 -0.57 9.67 -17.01
CA THR A 17 0.27 10.13 -15.91
C THR A 17 1.12 8.97 -15.38
N VAL A 18 2.40 9.24 -15.25
CA VAL A 18 3.39 8.35 -14.67
C VAL A 18 3.53 8.70 -13.19
N MET A 19 3.35 7.72 -12.33
CA MET A 19 3.54 7.84 -10.88
C MET A 19 4.93 7.33 -10.53
N ASP A 20 5.78 8.22 -10.00
CA ASP A 20 7.06 7.83 -9.42
C ASP A 20 6.88 7.33 -7.99
N LEU A 21 6.93 6.01 -7.81
CA LEU A 21 6.83 5.34 -6.52
C LEU A 21 8.08 5.54 -5.63
N SER A 22 9.17 6.10 -6.16
CA SER A 22 10.30 6.53 -5.32
C SER A 22 9.98 7.78 -4.51
N ASN A 23 8.96 8.55 -4.92
CA ASN A 23 8.42 9.64 -4.14
C ASN A 23 7.44 9.13 -3.07
N LYS A 24 7.72 9.41 -1.80
CA LYS A 24 6.92 8.92 -0.66
C LYS A 24 5.43 9.30 -0.73
N ASN A 25 5.11 10.52 -1.14
CA ASN A 25 3.71 10.96 -1.22
C ASN A 25 2.97 10.24 -2.35
N THR A 26 3.66 10.02 -3.48
CA THR A 26 3.09 9.29 -4.61
C THR A 26 2.88 7.82 -4.26
N LEU A 27 3.85 7.20 -3.57
CA LEU A 27 3.73 5.84 -3.04
C LEU A 27 2.53 5.70 -2.09
N ASP A 28 2.34 6.66 -1.17
CA ASP A 28 1.24 6.65 -0.22
C ASP A 28 -0.13 6.73 -0.92
N ILE A 29 -0.26 7.63 -1.91
CA ILE A 29 -1.47 7.72 -2.72
C ILE A 29 -1.70 6.41 -3.47
N TYR A 30 -0.65 5.82 -4.05
CA TYR A 30 -0.74 4.58 -4.80
C TYR A 30 -1.21 3.40 -3.92
N VAL A 31 -0.58 3.23 -2.75
CA VAL A 31 -0.95 2.20 -1.76
C VAL A 31 -2.37 2.42 -1.27
N GLN A 32 -2.72 3.64 -0.85
CA GLN A 32 -4.05 3.96 -0.36
C GLN A 32 -5.12 3.60 -1.41
N GLN A 33 -4.92 3.98 -2.67
CA GLN A 33 -5.89 3.73 -3.72
C GLN A 33 -6.07 2.23 -4.01
N ILE A 34 -4.97 1.48 -4.12
CA ILE A 34 -5.03 0.04 -4.34
C ILE A 34 -5.72 -0.66 -3.17
N LEU A 35 -5.42 -0.30 -1.93
CA LEU A 35 -6.05 -0.94 -0.78
C LEU A 35 -7.54 -0.57 -0.63
N THR A 36 -7.96 0.59 -1.13
CA THR A 36 -9.35 1.05 -0.99
C THR A 36 -10.24 0.57 -2.14
N HIS A 37 -9.73 0.55 -3.37
CA HIS A 37 -10.52 0.30 -4.59
C HIS A 37 -9.95 -0.82 -5.48
N GLY A 38 -8.80 -1.37 -5.11
CA GLY A 38 -8.15 -2.44 -5.85
C GLY A 38 -8.87 -3.77 -5.71
N ASN A 39 -8.74 -4.58 -6.75
CA ASN A 39 -9.02 -6.00 -6.72
C ASN A 39 -7.76 -6.79 -6.35
N ILE A 40 -7.88 -8.11 -6.29
CA ILE A 40 -6.77 -9.01 -5.95
C ILE A 40 -5.58 -8.87 -6.91
N SER A 41 -5.82 -8.62 -8.20
CA SER A 41 -4.75 -8.44 -9.19
C SER A 41 -3.95 -7.16 -8.90
N ASP A 42 -4.60 -6.08 -8.53
CA ASP A 42 -3.94 -4.82 -8.19
C ASP A 42 -3.08 -4.96 -6.93
N ILE A 43 -3.58 -5.69 -5.93
CA ILE A 43 -2.83 -5.98 -4.70
C ILE A 43 -1.60 -6.83 -5.04
N LYS A 44 -1.73 -7.86 -5.87
CA LYS A 44 -0.59 -8.66 -6.33
C LYS A 44 0.45 -7.79 -7.06
N GLN A 45 -0.02 -6.88 -7.91
CA GLN A 45 0.84 -5.96 -8.64
C GLN A 45 1.55 -4.97 -7.70
N LEU A 46 0.86 -4.43 -6.70
CA LEU A 46 1.45 -3.60 -5.66
C LEU A 46 2.60 -4.35 -4.98
N LEU A 47 2.35 -5.57 -4.52
CA LEU A 47 3.34 -6.39 -3.81
C LEU A 47 4.50 -6.87 -4.71
N SER A 48 4.33 -6.89 -6.03
CA SER A 48 5.44 -7.13 -6.96
C SER A 48 6.25 -5.86 -7.28
N ASN A 49 5.63 -4.69 -7.16
CA ASN A 49 6.24 -3.42 -7.53
C ASN A 49 7.09 -2.81 -6.40
N ILE A 50 6.74 -3.05 -5.14
CA ILE A 50 7.45 -2.47 -4.01
C ILE A 50 7.88 -3.55 -3.02
N SER A 51 8.95 -3.31 -2.29
CA SER A 51 9.36 -4.21 -1.21
C SER A 51 8.32 -4.22 -0.09
N ILE A 52 8.29 -5.32 0.67
CA ILE A 52 7.38 -5.42 1.81
C ILE A 52 7.63 -4.32 2.86
N HIS A 53 8.89 -3.88 3.02
CA HIS A 53 9.24 -2.80 3.93
C HIS A 53 8.69 -1.45 3.49
N GLU A 54 8.75 -1.15 2.19
CA GLU A 54 8.15 0.05 1.61
C GLU A 54 6.63 0.03 1.74
N PHE A 55 6.02 -1.13 1.46
CA PHE A 55 4.58 -1.33 1.63
C PHE A 55 4.17 -1.11 3.08
N TYR A 56 4.84 -1.74 4.04
CA TYR A 56 4.55 -1.57 5.47
C TYR A 56 4.70 -0.11 5.91
N ALA A 57 5.81 0.53 5.54
CA ALA A 57 6.06 1.92 5.92
C ALA A 57 5.00 2.88 5.34
N SER A 58 4.57 2.65 4.10
CA SER A 58 3.48 3.41 3.47
C SER A 58 2.14 3.12 4.13
N PHE A 59 1.82 1.85 4.33
CA PHE A 59 0.61 1.39 5.01
C PHE A 59 0.44 2.06 6.37
N ILE A 60 1.47 2.12 7.22
CA ILE A 60 1.41 2.79 8.53
C ILE A 60 1.01 4.27 8.41
N ARG A 61 1.45 4.96 7.36
CA ARG A 61 1.10 6.38 7.13
C ARG A 61 -0.34 6.54 6.65
N VAL A 62 -0.82 5.62 5.80
CA VAL A 62 -2.14 5.75 5.15
C VAL A 62 -3.26 4.99 5.83
N ARG A 63 -2.98 4.08 6.77
CA ARG A 63 -3.97 3.19 7.40
C ARG A 63 -5.20 3.90 7.96
N LYS A 64 -5.03 5.11 8.49
CA LYS A 64 -6.12 5.94 9.04
C LYS A 64 -7.13 6.43 7.99
N TYR A 65 -6.77 6.36 6.71
CA TYR A 65 -7.61 6.74 5.58
C TYR A 65 -8.25 5.53 4.90
N LEU A 66 -7.95 4.31 5.35
CA LEU A 66 -8.50 3.07 4.80
C LEU A 66 -9.82 2.71 5.48
N PRO A 67 -10.70 1.95 4.81
CA PRO A 67 -11.84 1.31 5.46
C PRO A 67 -11.37 0.45 6.65
N ILE A 68 -12.10 0.51 7.77
CA ILE A 68 -11.66 -0.09 9.04
C ILE A 68 -11.33 -1.59 8.93
N LEU A 69 -12.10 -2.35 8.14
CA LEU A 69 -11.86 -3.78 7.93
C LEU A 69 -10.59 -4.03 7.12
N VAL A 70 -10.31 -3.19 6.12
CA VAL A 70 -9.09 -3.27 5.32
C VAL A 70 -7.87 -2.95 6.17
N ALA A 71 -7.94 -1.86 6.96
CA ALA A 71 -6.87 -1.49 7.88
C ALA A 71 -6.58 -2.62 8.88
N LYS A 72 -7.60 -3.14 9.56
CA LYS A 72 -7.45 -4.23 10.52
C LYS A 72 -6.90 -5.52 9.91
N PHE A 73 -7.34 -5.86 8.70
CA PHE A 73 -6.84 -7.02 7.97
C PHE A 73 -5.32 -6.92 7.77
N TRP A 74 -4.84 -5.79 7.24
CA TRP A 74 -3.42 -5.60 6.99
C TRP A 74 -2.61 -5.45 8.26
N GLU A 75 -3.12 -4.76 9.29
CA GLU A 75 -2.49 -4.71 10.62
C GLU A 75 -2.25 -6.12 11.16
N HIS A 76 -3.29 -6.95 11.18
CA HIS A 76 -3.17 -8.33 11.65
C HIS A 76 -2.22 -9.16 10.78
N TRP A 77 -2.28 -8.99 9.47
CA TRP A 77 -1.39 -9.68 8.54
C TRP A 77 0.08 -9.33 8.80
N PHE A 78 0.39 -8.05 9.02
CA PHE A 78 1.75 -7.60 9.34
C PHE A 78 2.20 -8.08 10.72
N GLU A 79 1.34 -8.00 11.74
CA GLU A 79 1.65 -8.50 13.09
C GLU A 79 1.95 -10.01 13.09
N TYR A 80 1.20 -10.79 12.31
CA TYR A 80 1.37 -12.24 12.21
C TYR A 80 2.65 -12.64 11.46
N HIS A 81 2.96 -11.97 10.34
CA HIS A 81 4.10 -12.35 9.49
C HIS A 81 5.41 -11.64 9.87
N TYR A 82 5.33 -10.50 10.55
CA TYR A 82 6.47 -9.71 11.01
C TYR A 82 6.28 -9.37 12.49
N PRO A 83 6.22 -10.39 13.38
CA PRO A 83 6.13 -10.15 14.80
C PRO A 83 7.34 -9.31 15.20
N THR A 84 7.09 -8.08 15.63
CA THR A 84 8.13 -7.30 16.30
C THR A 84 8.47 -8.09 17.55
N SER A 85 9.70 -8.61 17.62
CA SER A 85 10.24 -9.37 18.74
C SER A 85 10.12 -8.54 20.02
N ARG A 86 8.96 -8.63 20.67
CA ARG A 86 8.65 -8.00 21.96
C ARG A 86 8.43 -9.09 23.01
N ALA A 87 9.25 -10.14 22.94
CA ALA A 87 9.18 -11.30 23.83
C ALA A 87 10.55 -11.79 24.34
N ASP A 88 11.65 -11.07 24.10
CA ASP A 88 12.95 -11.39 24.71
C ASP A 88 13.35 -10.30 25.70
N SER A 89 12.56 -10.14 26.75
CA SER A 89 12.89 -9.31 27.92
C SER A 89 12.08 -9.81 29.12
N TYR A 90 12.45 -10.98 29.63
CA TYR A 90 12.12 -11.44 30.98
C TYR A 90 13.37 -12.05 31.62
#